data_AF-A0A5C7MD69-F1
#
_entry.id   AF-A0A5C7MD69-F1
#
_cell.length_a   1.000
_cell.length_b   1.000
_cell.length_c   1.000
_cell.angle_alpha   90.00
_cell.angle_beta   90.00
_cell.angle_gamma   90.00
#
_symmetry.space_group_name_H-M   'P 1'
#
loop_
_entity.id
_entity.type
_entity.pdbx_description
1 polymer ?
#
loop_
_entity_poly.entity_id
_entity_poly.type
_entity_poly.pdbx_seq_one_letter_code
_entity_poly.pdbx_strand_id
1 'polypeptide(L)'
;MPGPTMSRQESRARAERVVLARAVLRKPWGDIMRSEGFKSVGAAQTTYKREMARRKLAPKPLAEMTAQEILERRDVATRIAVGQLLSASRAGDVTAVAAMLREIRHNDVETAKMLGLYEPAKVDVNVTTDATAIIDRMESELLAVLSQRPPQHQLTTAAPILEAEVIE
;
A
#
# COMPACT_ATOMS: atom_id res chain seq x y z
N MET A 1 51.31 -25.76 -1.39
CA MET A 1 50.05 -25.24 -1.97
C MET A 1 49.57 -24.12 -1.06
N PRO A 2 49.58 -22.84 -1.47
CA PRO A 2 49.06 -21.79 -0.60
C PRO A 2 47.54 -22.00 -0.46
N GLY A 3 47.08 -22.13 0.79
CA GLY A 3 45.66 -22.25 1.11
C GLY A 3 44.86 -21.01 0.69
N PRO A 4 43.52 -21.08 0.71
CA PRO A 4 42.68 -19.95 0.33
C PRO A 4 43.00 -18.72 1.19
N THR A 5 43.38 -17.62 0.54
CA THR A 5 43.85 -16.35 1.14
C THR A 5 42.79 -15.57 1.93
N MET A 6 41.57 -16.09 2.07
CA MET A 6 40.45 -15.41 2.71
C MET A 6 39.70 -16.38 3.61
N SER A 7 39.36 -15.94 4.82
CA SER A 7 38.62 -16.78 5.76
C SER A 7 37.22 -17.09 5.24
N ARG A 8 36.62 -18.19 5.71
CA ARG A 8 35.23 -18.55 5.34
C ARG A 8 34.23 -17.45 5.73
N GLN A 9 34.48 -16.77 6.85
CA GLN A 9 33.64 -15.68 7.34
C GLN A 9 33.71 -14.45 6.42
N GLU A 10 34.91 -14.03 6.03
CA GLU A 10 35.11 -12.94 5.07
C GLU A 10 34.47 -13.26 3.71
N SER A 11 34.49 -14.53 3.31
CA SER A 11 33.90 -14.98 2.04
C SER A 11 32.39 -14.84 2.04
N ARG A 12 31.75 -15.13 3.19
CA ARG A 12 30.31 -14.91 3.39
C ARG A 12 29.98 -13.43 3.42
N ALA A 13 30.71 -12.64 4.20
CA ALA A 13 30.50 -11.19 4.28
C ALA A 13 30.62 -10.52 2.90
N ARG A 14 31.60 -10.94 2.09
CA ARG A 14 31.73 -10.46 0.70
C ARG A 14 30.55 -10.89 -0.18
N ALA A 15 30.08 -12.13 -0.06
CA ALA A 15 28.91 -12.60 -0.82
C ALA A 15 27.65 -11.80 -0.46
N GLU A 16 27.45 -11.46 0.82
CA GLU A 16 26.35 -10.61 1.27
C GLU A 16 26.45 -9.19 0.71
N ARG A 17 27.65 -8.58 0.72
CA ARG A 17 27.88 -7.27 0.11
C ARG A 17 27.63 -7.28 -1.39
N VAL A 18 27.99 -8.35 -2.11
CA VAL A 18 27.64 -8.52 -3.53
C VAL A 18 26.13 -8.55 -3.76
N VAL A 19 25.38 -9.27 -2.90
CA VAL A 19 23.92 -9.32 -2.99
C VAL A 19 23.32 -7.94 -2.71
N LEU A 20 23.79 -7.24 -1.68
CA LEU A 20 23.33 -5.88 -1.36
C LEU A 20 23.65 -4.90 -2.50
N ALA A 21 24.90 -4.93 -3.00
CA ALA A 21 25.35 -4.07 -4.10
C ALA A 21 24.55 -4.32 -5.39
N ARG A 22 24.16 -5.57 -5.67
CA ARG A 22 23.39 -5.91 -6.87
C ARG A 22 21.89 -5.74 -6.72
N ALA A 23 21.30 -6.23 -5.63
CA ALA A 23 19.85 -6.29 -5.46
C ALA A 23 19.27 -4.97 -4.94
N VAL A 24 19.98 -4.29 -4.03
CA VAL A 24 19.51 -3.03 -3.40
C VAL A 24 20.11 -1.84 -4.14
N LEU A 25 21.44 -1.75 -4.20
CA LEU A 25 22.12 -0.60 -4.81
C LEU A 25 22.12 -0.64 -6.34
N ARG A 26 21.70 -1.76 -6.96
CA ARG A 26 21.65 -2.01 -8.41
C ARG A 26 22.93 -1.61 -9.16
N LYS A 27 24.10 -1.72 -8.52
CA LYS A 27 25.39 -1.40 -9.15
C LYS A 27 25.60 -2.28 -10.41
N PRO A 28 26.22 -1.72 -11.47
CA PRO A 28 26.56 -2.52 -12.64
C PRO A 28 27.64 -3.54 -12.24
N TRP A 29 27.64 -4.69 -12.91
CA TRP A 29 28.51 -5.80 -12.53
C TRP A 29 30.01 -5.46 -12.56
N GLY A 30 30.42 -4.56 -13.46
CA GLY A 30 31.80 -4.06 -13.50
C GLY A 30 32.19 -3.30 -12.24
N ASP A 31 31.28 -2.50 -11.66
CA ASP A 31 31.53 -1.76 -10.42
C ASP A 31 31.55 -2.69 -9.20
N ILE A 32 30.66 -3.68 -9.16
CA ILE A 32 30.65 -4.69 -8.09
C ILE A 32 31.94 -5.51 -8.13
N MET A 33 32.38 -5.89 -9.33
CA MET A 33 33.64 -6.61 -9.51
C MET A 33 34.82 -5.79 -8.96
N ARG A 34 34.92 -4.52 -9.34
CA ARG A 34 36.01 -3.63 -8.89
C ARG A 34 35.97 -3.37 -7.39
N SER A 35 34.80 -3.02 -6.86
CA SER A 35 34.64 -2.65 -5.44
C SER A 35 34.84 -3.81 -4.46
N GLU A 36 34.45 -5.03 -4.85
CA GLU A 36 34.58 -6.22 -3.98
C GLU A 36 35.82 -7.08 -4.30
N GLY A 37 36.66 -6.64 -5.24
CA GLY A 37 37.93 -7.29 -5.58
C GLY A 37 37.80 -8.63 -6.30
N PHE A 38 36.79 -8.79 -7.16
CA PHE A 38 36.67 -9.98 -8.00
C PHE A 38 37.58 -9.90 -9.23
N LYS A 39 38.15 -11.05 -9.63
CA LYS A 39 38.98 -11.17 -10.83
C LYS A 39 38.22 -10.99 -12.14
N SER A 40 36.89 -11.17 -12.12
CA SER A 40 36.03 -11.01 -13.29
C SER A 40 34.58 -10.73 -12.90
N VAL A 41 33.83 -10.15 -13.83
CA VAL A 41 32.37 -9.96 -13.70
C VAL A 41 31.65 -11.29 -13.49
N GLY A 42 32.07 -12.34 -14.21
CA GLY A 42 31.50 -13.68 -14.06
C GLY A 42 31.66 -14.26 -12.65
N ALA A 43 32.78 -13.95 -11.97
CA ALA A 43 33.00 -14.38 -10.59
C ALA A 43 32.04 -13.68 -9.60
N ALA A 44 31.80 -12.38 -9.79
CA ALA A 44 30.81 -11.63 -9.01
C ALA A 44 29.38 -12.16 -9.25
N GLN A 45 29.01 -12.41 -10.50
CA GLN A 45 27.70 -12.98 -10.86
C GLN A 45 27.50 -14.38 -10.29
N THR A 46 28.52 -15.24 -10.33
CA THR A 46 28.45 -16.59 -9.79
C THR A 46 28.30 -16.57 -8.27
N THR A 47 29.00 -15.67 -7.60
CA THR A 47 28.87 -15.46 -6.16
C THR A 47 27.45 -15.01 -5.79
N TYR A 48 26.91 -14.02 -6.53
CA TYR A 48 25.53 -13.59 -6.38
C TYR A 48 24.53 -14.75 -6.57
N LYS A 49 24.66 -15.52 -7.65
CA LYS A 49 23.77 -16.66 -7.95
C LYS A 49 23.80 -17.71 -6.83
N ARG A 50 24.99 -18.08 -6.34
CA ARG A 50 25.16 -19.06 -5.26
C ARG A 50 24.57 -18.56 -3.94
N GLU A 51 24.77 -17.28 -3.61
CA GLU A 51 24.24 -16.70 -2.38
C GLU A 51 22.72 -16.56 -2.44
N MET A 52 22.16 -16.14 -3.58
CA MET A 52 20.71 -16.12 -3.79
C MET A 52 20.10 -17.52 -3.77
N ALA A 53 20.76 -18.52 -4.36
CA ALA A 53 20.32 -19.91 -4.26
C ALA A 53 20.31 -20.39 -2.80
N ARG A 54 21.36 -20.09 -2.02
CA ARG A 54 21.40 -20.39 -0.58
C ARG A 54 20.27 -19.72 0.18
N ARG A 55 19.98 -18.45 -0.10
CA ARG A 55 18.87 -17.70 0.50
C ARG A 55 17.49 -18.24 0.11
N LYS A 56 17.34 -18.77 -1.12
CA LYS A 56 16.12 -19.45 -1.58
C LYS A 56 15.91 -20.81 -0.92
N LEU A 57 17.01 -21.50 -0.57
CA LEU A 57 16.98 -22.77 0.17
C LEU A 57 16.72 -22.58 1.67
N ALA A 58 16.98 -21.39 2.22
CA ALA A 58 16.48 -21.03 3.54
C ALA A 58 14.96 -20.80 3.42
N PRO A 59 14.10 -21.55 4.12
CA PRO A 59 12.67 -21.40 3.98
C PRO A 59 12.25 -20.01 4.47
N LYS A 60 12.03 -19.09 3.52
CA LYS A 60 11.27 -17.88 3.77
C LYS A 60 9.79 -18.22 3.61
N PRO A 61 8.93 -17.81 4.55
CA PRO A 61 7.48 -17.84 4.32
C PRO A 61 7.15 -17.15 2.99
N LEU A 62 6.23 -17.72 2.21
CA LEU A 62 5.82 -17.20 0.89
C LEU A 62 5.47 -15.69 0.92
N ALA A 63 4.90 -15.24 2.04
CA ALA A 63 4.58 -13.84 2.31
C ALA A 63 5.83 -12.93 2.30
N GLU A 64 6.95 -13.34 2.89
CA GLU A 64 8.18 -12.54 2.93
C GLU A 64 8.86 -12.43 1.57
N MET A 65 8.82 -13.51 0.79
CA MET A 65 9.32 -13.50 -0.59
C MET A 65 8.48 -12.58 -1.47
N THR A 66 7.16 -12.65 -1.33
CA THR A 66 6.20 -11.81 -2.07
C THR A 66 6.35 -10.33 -1.69
N ALA A 67 6.48 -10.02 -0.40
CA ALA A 67 6.73 -8.66 0.08
C ALA A 67 8.04 -8.09 -0.48
N GLN A 68 9.10 -8.91 -0.53
CA GLN A 68 10.38 -8.49 -1.10
C GLN A 68 10.27 -8.22 -2.61
N GLU A 69 9.56 -9.05 -3.37
CA GLU A 69 9.31 -8.79 -4.80
C GLU A 69 8.45 -7.55 -5.06
N ILE A 70 7.48 -7.27 -4.18
CA ILE A 70 6.67 -6.04 -4.25
C ILE A 70 7.56 -4.82 -4.03
N LEU A 71 8.40 -4.81 -3.00
CA LEU A 71 9.34 -3.72 -2.72
C LEU A 71 10.31 -3.50 -3.90
N GLU A 72 10.84 -4.57 -4.49
CA GLU A 72 11.73 -4.47 -5.64
C GLU A 72 11.06 -3.86 -6.87
N ARG A 73 9.80 -4.21 -7.16
CA ARG A 73 9.04 -3.60 -8.27
C ARG A 73 8.78 -2.10 -8.04
N ARG A 74 8.48 -1.70 -6.80
CA ARG A 74 8.24 -0.29 -6.45
C ARG A 74 9.49 0.57 -6.56
N ASP A 75 10.66 0.05 -6.16
CA ASP A 75 11.93 0.76 -6.32
C ASP A 75 12.22 1.06 -7.81
N VAL A 76 11.98 0.09 -8.71
CA VAL A 76 12.12 0.30 -10.15
C VAL A 76 11.18 1.40 -10.67
N ALA A 77 9.90 1.35 -10.29
CA ALA A 77 8.92 2.37 -10.69
C ALA A 77 9.31 3.77 -10.21
N THR A 78 9.79 3.87 -8.97
CA THR A 78 10.24 5.15 -8.37
C THR A 78 11.43 5.73 -9.13
N ARG A 79 12.41 4.91 -9.50
CA ARG A 79 13.57 5.37 -10.31
C ARG A 79 13.15 5.88 -11.69
N ILE A 80 12.20 5.21 -12.33
CA ILE A 80 11.65 5.66 -13.62
C ILE A 80 10.96 7.02 -13.44
N ALA A 81 10.12 7.16 -12.41
CA ALA A 81 9.44 8.42 -12.09
C ALA A 81 10.43 9.57 -11.82
N VAL A 82 11.53 9.31 -11.09
CA VAL A 82 12.61 10.29 -10.87
C VAL A 82 13.31 10.67 -12.19
N GLY A 83 13.58 9.70 -13.07
CA GLY A 83 14.15 9.98 -14.39
C GLY A 83 13.25 10.86 -15.26
N GLN A 84 11.95 10.60 -15.23
CA GLN A 84 10.94 11.41 -15.93
C GLN A 84 10.80 12.80 -15.29
N LEU A 85 10.83 12.90 -13.97
CA LEU A 85 10.83 14.17 -13.24
C LEU A 85 12.00 15.07 -13.66
N LEU A 86 13.22 14.52 -13.75
CA LEU A 86 14.38 15.29 -14.20
C LEU A 86 14.24 15.75 -15.64
N SER A 87 13.69 14.91 -16.51
CA SER A 87 13.44 15.25 -17.91
C SER A 87 12.40 16.36 -18.05
N ALA A 88 11.28 16.25 -17.33
CA ALA A 88 10.22 17.26 -17.27
C ALA A 88 10.72 18.58 -16.68
N SER A 89 11.55 18.51 -15.63
CA SER A 89 12.16 19.69 -15.01
C SER A 89 13.08 20.43 -15.99
N ARG A 90 13.90 19.71 -16.75
CA ARG A 90 14.74 20.32 -17.80
C ARG A 90 13.93 20.93 -18.94
N ALA A 91 12.78 20.32 -19.27
CA ALA A 91 11.88 20.82 -20.29
C ALA A 91 11.00 22.00 -19.83
N GLY A 92 11.03 22.34 -18.53
CA GLY A 92 10.18 23.40 -17.96
C GLY A 92 8.70 23.00 -17.84
N ASP A 93 8.36 21.72 -17.97
CA ASP A 93 6.99 21.22 -17.86
C ASP A 93 6.60 21.09 -16.38
N VAL A 94 6.10 22.18 -15.82
CA VAL A 94 5.70 22.28 -14.40
C VAL A 94 4.56 21.29 -14.06
N THR A 95 3.67 21.03 -15.02
CA THR A 95 2.56 20.08 -14.87
C THR A 95 3.05 18.64 -14.72
N ALA A 96 3.95 18.21 -15.60
CA ALA A 96 4.57 16.88 -15.51
C ALA A 96 5.44 16.75 -14.26
N VAL A 97 6.17 17.80 -13.87
CA VAL A 97 6.93 17.84 -12.61
C VAL A 97 6.00 17.61 -11.41
N ALA A 98 4.89 18.34 -11.32
CA ALA A 98 3.93 18.19 -10.22
C ALA A 98 3.29 16.79 -10.19
N ALA A 99 3.01 16.20 -11.36
CA ALA A 99 2.48 14.85 -11.47
C ALA A 99 3.49 13.81 -10.96
N MET A 100 4.75 13.88 -11.41
CA MET A 100 5.79 12.93 -10.99
C MET A 100 6.11 13.05 -9.49
N LEU A 101 6.13 14.27 -8.94
CA LEU A 101 6.31 14.49 -7.50
C LEU A 101 5.18 13.90 -6.65
N ARG A 102 3.94 13.91 -7.16
CA ARG A 102 2.80 13.25 -6.49
C ARG A 102 2.96 11.74 -6.49
N GLU A 103 3.34 11.15 -7.61
CA GLU A 103 3.56 9.70 -7.72
C GLU A 103 4.72 9.20 -6.85
N ILE A 104 5.82 9.95 -6.79
CA ILE A 104 6.94 9.61 -5.90
C ILE A 104 6.48 9.62 -4.44
N ARG A 105 5.78 10.69 -4.01
CA ARG A 105 5.23 10.78 -2.64
C ARG A 105 4.27 9.63 -2.33
N HIS A 106 3.41 9.27 -3.27
CA HIS A 106 2.50 8.14 -3.09
C HIS A 106 3.26 6.82 -2.88
N ASN A 107 4.28 6.57 -3.70
CA ASN A 107 5.13 5.38 -3.53
C ASN A 107 5.90 5.37 -2.21
N ASP A 108 6.39 6.52 -1.75
CA ASP A 108 7.07 6.64 -0.46
C ASP A 108 6.13 6.32 0.71
N VAL A 109 4.90 6.84 0.68
CA VAL A 109 3.87 6.58 1.70
C VAL A 109 3.51 5.09 1.74
N GLU A 110 3.26 4.47 0.60
CA GLU A 110 2.93 3.04 0.54
C GLU A 110 4.12 2.18 0.98
N THR A 111 5.35 2.58 0.67
CA THR A 111 6.55 1.91 1.17
C THR A 111 6.69 2.05 2.69
N ALA A 112 6.42 3.23 3.24
CA ALA A 112 6.41 3.45 4.68
C ALA A 112 5.34 2.58 5.38
N LYS A 113 4.15 2.42 4.78
CA LYS A 113 3.11 1.51 5.30
C LYS A 113 3.57 0.06 5.34
N MET A 114 4.15 -0.43 4.24
CA MET A 114 4.65 -1.81 4.16
C MET A 114 5.77 -2.09 5.15
N LEU A 115 6.60 -1.09 5.47
CA LEU A 115 7.69 -1.21 6.43
C LEU A 115 7.25 -0.93 7.88
N GLY A 116 5.97 -0.63 8.13
CA GLY A 116 5.46 -0.28 9.45
C GLY A 116 5.95 1.07 9.99
N LEU A 117 6.49 1.93 9.12
CA LEU A 117 6.99 3.27 9.45
C LEU A 117 5.91 4.35 9.33
N TYR A 118 4.72 3.97 8.85
CA TYR A 118 3.61 4.88 8.66
C TYR A 118 2.79 5.01 9.94
N GLU A 119 2.93 6.13 10.64
CA GLU A 119 2.08 6.50 11.77
C GLU A 119 1.08 7.58 11.29
N PRO A 120 -0.20 7.22 11.05
CA PRO A 120 -1.21 8.22 10.76
C PRO A 120 -1.51 9.04 12.02
N ALA A 121 -1.78 10.34 11.85
CA ALA A 121 -2.30 11.16 12.93
C ALA A 121 -3.59 10.53 13.49
N LYS A 122 -3.56 10.12 14.76
CA LYS A 122 -4.74 9.59 15.45
C LYS A 122 -5.64 10.77 15.80
N VAL A 123 -6.83 10.80 15.21
CA VAL A 123 -7.89 11.71 15.63
C VAL A 123 -8.86 10.89 16.48
N ASP A 124 -8.67 10.94 17.79
CA ASP A 124 -9.60 10.33 18.74
C ASP A 124 -10.83 11.24 18.87
N VAL A 125 -11.88 10.92 18.14
CA VAL A 125 -13.18 11.62 18.26
C VAL A 125 -13.97 10.95 19.37
N ASN A 126 -13.92 11.55 20.56
CA ASN A 126 -14.75 11.10 21.67
C ASN A 126 -16.15 11.71 21.51
N VAL A 127 -17.08 10.93 20.96
CA VAL A 127 -18.49 11.34 20.84
C VAL A 127 -19.19 11.00 22.14
N THR A 128 -19.25 11.97 23.06
CA THR A 128 -20.17 11.91 24.20
C THR A 128 -21.55 12.33 23.71
N THR A 129 -22.34 11.37 23.24
CA THR A 129 -23.78 11.55 23.08
C THR A 129 -24.44 11.36 24.44
N ASP A 130 -24.97 12.43 25.01
CA ASP A 130 -25.90 12.33 26.14
C ASP A 130 -27.17 11.63 25.63
N ALA A 131 -27.54 10.52 26.27
CA ALA A 131 -28.67 9.69 25.84
C ALA A 131 -29.99 10.48 25.84
N THR A 132 -30.10 11.46 26.75
CA THR A 132 -31.23 12.39 26.83
C THR A 132 -31.31 13.29 25.59
N ALA A 133 -30.19 13.87 25.14
CA ALA A 133 -30.14 14.72 23.96
C ALA A 133 -30.48 13.96 22.65
N ILE A 134 -30.22 12.65 22.59
CA ILE A 134 -30.67 11.80 21.49
C ILE A 134 -32.19 11.65 21.53
N ILE A 135 -32.75 11.35 22.72
CA ILE A 135 -34.19 11.18 22.89
C ILE A 135 -34.93 12.48 22.55
N ASP A 136 -34.44 13.62 23.03
CA ASP A 136 -35.05 14.93 22.78
C ASP A 136 -35.04 15.29 21.28
N ARG A 137 -33.94 14.96 20.57
CA ARG A 137 -33.85 15.15 19.12
C ARG A 137 -34.82 14.23 18.38
N MET A 138 -34.88 12.95 18.76
CA MET A 138 -35.79 11.99 18.13
C MET A 138 -37.25 12.34 18.37
N GLU A 139 -37.61 12.82 19.56
CA GLU A 139 -38.95 13.32 19.86
C GLU A 139 -39.32 14.51 18.97
N SER A 140 -38.41 15.48 18.86
CA SER A 140 -38.60 16.66 18.02
C SER A 140 -38.80 16.30 16.54
N GLU A 141 -38.01 15.35 16.02
CA GLU A 141 -38.14 14.85 14.65
C GLU A 141 -39.46 14.09 14.44
N LEU A 142 -39.88 13.26 15.41
CA LEU A 142 -41.14 12.52 15.33
C LEU A 142 -42.35 13.45 15.33
N LEU A 143 -42.33 14.48 16.18
CA LEU A 143 -43.36 15.52 16.23
C LEU A 143 -43.42 16.31 14.93
N ALA A 144 -42.27 16.63 14.32
CA ALA A 144 -42.22 17.30 13.03
C ALA A 144 -42.86 16.42 11.91
N VAL A 145 -42.57 15.13 11.88
CA VAL A 145 -43.18 14.18 10.93
C VAL A 145 -44.70 14.06 11.14
N LEU A 146 -45.15 14.01 12.40
CA LEU A 146 -46.57 13.97 12.72
C LEU A 146 -47.29 15.25 12.30
N SER A 147 -46.66 16.42 12.44
CA SER A 147 -47.23 17.70 12.02
C SER A 147 -47.38 17.85 10.50
N GLN A 148 -46.56 17.12 9.74
CA GLN A 148 -46.62 17.08 8.27
C GLN A 148 -47.54 15.98 7.73
N ARG A 149 -48.11 15.14 8.61
CA ARG A 149 -49.01 14.08 8.20
C ARG A 149 -50.35 14.69 7.74
N PRO A 150 -50.83 14.40 6.51
CA PRO A 150 -52.16 14.81 6.10
C PRO A 150 -53.22 14.19 7.03
N PRO A 151 -54.36 14.86 7.28
CA PRO A 151 -55.40 14.32 8.15
C PRO A 151 -55.81 12.94 7.63
N GLN A 152 -55.62 11.92 8.48
CA GLN A 152 -56.14 10.59 8.21
C GLN A 152 -57.64 10.74 7.99
N HIS A 153 -58.12 10.36 6.81
CA HIS A 153 -59.55 10.21 6.59
C HIS A 153 -60.04 9.21 7.64
N GLN A 154 -60.88 9.68 8.57
CA GLN A 154 -61.64 8.80 9.42
C GLN A 154 -62.32 7.79 8.50
N LEU A 155 -62.07 6.50 8.73
CA LEU A 155 -62.94 5.47 8.19
C LEU A 155 -64.32 5.77 8.77
N THR A 156 -65.16 6.44 7.99
CA THR A 156 -66.56 6.65 8.29
C THR A 156 -67.15 5.27 8.52
N THR A 157 -67.47 4.97 9.77
CA THR A 157 -68.33 3.88 10.18
C THR A 157 -69.73 4.12 9.62
N ALA A 158 -69.90 3.83 8.34
CA ALA A 158 -71.17 3.58 7.69
C ALA A 158 -70.91 2.45 6.69
N ALA A 159 -71.25 1.23 7.08
CA ALA A 159 -71.25 0.10 6.17
C ALA A 159 -72.19 0.43 4.98
N PRO A 160 -71.77 0.23 3.71
CA PRO A 160 -72.71 0.30 2.61
C PRO A 160 -73.62 -0.92 2.70
N ILE A 161 -74.92 -0.70 2.93
CA ILE A 161 -75.94 -1.74 2.76
C ILE A 161 -76.00 -2.05 1.27
N LEU A 162 -75.49 -3.22 0.88
CA LEU A 162 -75.63 -3.76 -0.47
C LEU A 162 -76.96 -4.52 -0.51
N GLU A 163 -78.02 -3.88 -1.00
CA GLU A 163 -79.25 -4.60 -1.37
C GLU A 163 -78.98 -5.39 -2.65
N ALA A 164 -78.91 -6.71 -2.53
CA ALA A 164 -78.84 -7.63 -3.66
C ALA A 164 -80.27 -7.99 -4.09
N GLU A 165 -80.66 -7.51 -5.27
CA GLU A 165 -81.87 -7.94 -5.99
C GLU A 165 -81.71 -9.42 -6.40
N VAL A 166 -82.66 -10.27 -6.00
CA VAL A 166 -82.75 -11.68 -6.43
C VAL A 166 -83.51 -11.71 -7.76
N ILE A 167 -82.82 -12.11 -8.82
CA ILE A 167 -83.42 -12.40 -10.12
C ILE A 167 -83.96 -13.84 -10.08
N GLU A 168 -85.27 -14.01 -10.31
CA GLU A 168 -85.90 -15.30 -10.64
C GLU A 168 -85.71 -15.68 -12.11
#